data_AF-A0A5B8XTA1-F1
#
_entry.id   AF-A0A5B8XTA1-F1
#
_cell.length_a   1.000
_cell.length_b   1.000
_cell.length_c   1.000
_cell.angle_alpha   90.00
_cell.angle_beta   90.00
_cell.angle_gamma   90.00
#
_symmetry.space_group_name_H-M   'P 1'
#
loop_
_entity.id
_entity.type
_entity.pdbx_description
1 polymer ?
#
loop_
_entity_poly.entity_id
_entity_poly.type
_entity_poly.pdbx_seq_one_letter_code
_entity_poly.pdbx_strand_id
1 'polypeptide(L)'
;MAIKTRVDDDWIERVVDHEDFEKAIERQVKTVENLRRHLEKNPTEQAKADLGRAVQRLSEWYRWTEQWNESLKLKDEAIAIWAELGRERARTLVLLQKALTQHFAGDKEAAYTRFDLLLSRLNHVEELQNYLDFAHDWRARCLARDGRFEEAKADMEEALKLRIQRGNEPHIQETRRLLDSLSTIQ
;
A
#
# COMPACT_ATOMS: atom_id res chain seq x y z
N MET A 1 -5.80 -14.71 10.30
CA MET A 1 -5.75 -13.59 11.26
C MET A 1 -5.54 -12.32 10.46
N ALA A 2 -6.44 -11.35 10.57
CA ALA A 2 -6.19 -10.02 9.99
C ALA A 2 -5.18 -9.31 10.89
N ILE A 3 -4.08 -8.84 10.32
CA ILE A 3 -3.10 -8.04 11.07
C ILE A 3 -3.75 -6.69 11.35
N LYS A 4 -3.69 -6.25 12.61
CA LYS A 4 -4.09 -4.91 12.98
C LYS A 4 -2.91 -3.98 12.81
N THR A 5 -3.13 -2.90 12.07
CA THR A 5 -2.17 -1.83 11.87
C THR A 5 -2.73 -0.52 12.35
N ARG A 6 -1.85 0.44 12.63
CA ARG A 6 -2.20 1.82 12.95
C ARG A 6 -1.12 2.74 12.39
N VAL A 7 -1.55 3.90 11.90
CA VAL A 7 -0.62 4.99 11.56
C VAL A 7 -0.19 5.71 12.85
N ASP A 8 1.12 5.74 13.10
CA ASP A 8 1.73 6.38 14.26
C ASP A 8 1.97 7.89 14.04
N ASP A 9 2.63 8.53 15.01
CA ASP A 9 2.90 9.97 15.00
C ASP A 9 3.95 10.37 13.94
N ASP A 10 4.72 9.39 13.47
CA ASP A 10 5.61 9.52 12.32
C ASP A 10 4.87 9.31 10.99
N TRP A 11 3.54 9.17 10.99
CA TRP A 11 2.73 8.88 9.79
C TRP A 11 3.11 7.58 9.07
N ILE A 12 3.74 6.64 9.77
CA ILE A 12 4.03 5.29 9.28
C ILE A 12 2.96 4.35 9.80
N GLU A 13 2.41 3.54 8.90
CA GLU A 13 1.56 2.43 9.31
C GLU A 13 2.41 1.30 9.90
N ARG A 14 2.18 1.00 11.19
CA ARG A 14 2.85 -0.04 11.97
C ARG A 14 1.86 -1.08 12.47
N VAL A 15 2.37 -2.28 12.74
CA VAL A 15 1.60 -3.37 13.34
C VAL A 15 1.33 -3.05 14.81
N VAL A 16 0.14 -3.39 15.30
CA VAL A 16 -0.23 -3.17 16.71
C VAL A 16 0.03 -4.43 17.56
N ASP A 17 -0.22 -5.62 17.01
CA ASP A 17 -0.10 -6.91 17.72
C ASP A 17 1.17 -7.66 17.26
N HIS A 18 2.26 -7.57 18.05
CA HIS A 18 3.60 -8.01 17.64
C HIS A 18 3.99 -9.45 18.01
N GLU A 19 3.28 -10.13 18.93
CA GLU A 19 3.82 -11.31 19.64
C GLU A 19 4.18 -12.52 18.75
N ASP A 20 3.72 -12.60 17.50
CA ASP A 20 4.10 -13.65 16.54
C ASP A 20 4.42 -13.11 15.13
N PHE A 21 4.79 -11.83 15.00
CA PHE A 21 4.96 -11.19 13.68
C PHE A 21 6.08 -11.82 12.85
N GLU A 22 7.24 -12.12 13.46
CA GLU A 22 8.38 -12.75 12.77
C GLU A 22 8.04 -14.16 12.29
N LYS A 23 7.44 -14.99 13.15
CA LYS A 23 6.97 -16.34 12.77
C LYS A 23 5.95 -16.29 11.64
N ALA A 24 5.12 -15.25 11.60
CA ALA A 24 4.16 -15.07 10.53
C ALA A 24 4.84 -14.67 9.21
N ILE A 25 5.91 -13.87 9.24
CA ILE A 25 6.76 -13.60 8.06
C ILE A 25 7.38 -14.88 7.54
N GLU A 26 8.01 -15.70 8.40
CA GLU A 26 8.59 -16.97 8.00
C GLU A 26 7.57 -17.89 7.32
N ARG A 27 6.33 -17.91 7.82
CA ARG A 27 5.23 -18.66 7.17
C ARG A 27 4.91 -18.09 5.79
N GLN A 28 4.84 -16.77 5.64
CA GLN A 28 4.62 -16.14 4.34
C GLN A 28 5.76 -16.42 3.34
N VAL A 29 7.02 -16.41 3.80
CA VAL A 29 8.18 -16.78 2.98
C VAL A 29 8.04 -18.20 2.46
N LYS A 30 7.77 -19.18 3.36
CA LYS A 30 7.53 -20.58 2.97
C LYS A 30 6.35 -20.71 2.00
N THR A 31 5.29 -19.94 2.18
CA THR A 31 4.16 -19.91 1.23
C THR A 31 4.60 -19.46 -0.16
N VAL A 32 5.36 -18.36 -0.27
CA VAL A 32 5.88 -17.87 -1.56
C VAL A 32 6.80 -18.91 -2.21
N GLU A 33 7.72 -19.51 -1.47
CA GLU A 33 8.61 -20.56 -1.98
C GLU A 33 7.84 -21.79 -2.50
N ASN A 34 6.80 -22.22 -1.77
CA ASN A 34 5.94 -23.32 -2.20
C ASN A 34 5.18 -22.98 -3.48
N LEU A 35 4.66 -21.76 -3.60
CA LEU A 35 3.93 -21.31 -4.79
C LEU A 35 4.86 -21.17 -6.00
N ARG A 36 6.10 -20.71 -5.83
CA ARG A 36 7.11 -20.70 -6.90
C ARG A 36 7.38 -22.11 -7.41
N ARG A 37 7.64 -23.06 -6.51
CA ARG A 37 7.83 -24.49 -6.87
C ARG A 37 6.60 -25.10 -7.54
N HIS A 38 5.40 -24.70 -7.11
CA HIS A 38 4.16 -25.16 -7.74
C HIS A 38 4.01 -24.59 -9.16
N LEU A 39 4.27 -23.30 -9.35
CA LEU A 39 4.20 -22.63 -10.64
C LEU A 39 5.19 -23.24 -11.66
N GLU A 40 6.41 -23.57 -11.23
CA GLU A 40 7.40 -24.25 -12.07
C GLU A 40 6.90 -25.61 -12.57
N LYS A 41 6.21 -26.37 -11.72
CA LYS A 41 5.68 -27.70 -12.05
C LYS A 41 4.36 -27.63 -12.83
N ASN A 42 3.57 -26.58 -12.62
CA ASN A 42 2.24 -26.41 -13.17
C ASN A 42 1.98 -24.94 -13.53
N PRO A 43 2.49 -24.46 -14.68
CA PRO A 43 2.47 -23.04 -15.06
C PRO A 43 1.10 -22.61 -15.58
N THR A 44 0.13 -22.52 -14.67
CA THR A 44 -1.22 -22.03 -14.96
C THR A 44 -1.38 -20.56 -14.60
N GLU A 45 -2.32 -19.88 -15.25
CA GLU A 45 -2.71 -18.51 -14.90
C GLU A 45 -3.10 -18.40 -13.42
N GLN A 46 -3.83 -19.40 -12.91
CA GLN A 46 -4.25 -19.47 -11.51
C GLN A 46 -3.06 -19.58 -10.56
N ALA A 47 -2.11 -20.48 -10.81
CA ALA A 47 -0.90 -20.60 -10.00
C ALA A 47 -0.09 -19.31 -9.98
N LYS A 48 -0.04 -18.60 -11.12
CA LYS A 48 0.63 -17.30 -11.22
C LYS A 48 -0.09 -16.22 -10.43
N ALA A 49 -1.42 -16.19 -10.48
CA ALA A 49 -2.23 -15.29 -9.69
C ALA A 49 -2.11 -15.57 -8.18
N ASP A 50 -2.01 -16.84 -7.78
CA ASP A 50 -1.77 -17.22 -6.38
C ASP A 50 -0.40 -16.75 -5.90
N LEU A 51 0.64 -16.91 -6.72
CA LEU A 51 1.96 -16.34 -6.44
C LEU A 51 1.88 -14.82 -6.31
N GLY A 52 1.25 -14.12 -7.26
CA GLY A 52 1.07 -12.66 -7.24
C GLY A 52 0.45 -12.16 -5.93
N ARG A 53 -0.62 -12.82 -5.45
CA ARG A 53 -1.27 -12.50 -4.17
C ARG A 53 -0.31 -12.70 -3.00
N ALA A 54 0.43 -13.80 -3.00
CA ALA A 54 1.34 -14.14 -1.91
C ALA A 54 2.55 -13.19 -1.84
N VAL A 55 3.17 -12.86 -2.99
CA VAL A 55 4.31 -11.92 -3.02
C VAL A 55 3.88 -10.50 -2.66
N GLN A 56 2.71 -10.06 -3.13
CA GLN A 56 2.15 -8.77 -2.71
C GLN A 56 1.94 -8.73 -1.20
N ARG A 57 1.34 -9.79 -0.62
CA ARG A 57 1.13 -9.88 0.81
C ARG A 57 2.47 -9.83 1.55
N LEU A 58 3.42 -10.70 1.23
CA LEU A 58 4.74 -10.73 1.89
C LEU A 58 5.46 -9.38 1.78
N SER A 59 5.31 -8.66 0.68
CA SER A 59 5.87 -7.31 0.54
C SER A 59 5.33 -6.32 1.58
N GLU A 60 4.06 -6.41 1.97
CA GLU A 60 3.50 -5.57 3.04
C GLU A 60 4.04 -5.97 4.42
N TRP A 61 4.25 -7.27 4.65
CA TRP A 61 4.89 -7.72 5.88
C TRP A 61 6.31 -7.16 6.05
N TYR A 62 7.12 -7.22 4.98
CA TYR A 62 8.44 -6.61 5.01
C TYR A 62 8.38 -5.10 5.21
N ARG A 63 7.41 -4.42 4.58
CA ARG A 63 7.16 -2.98 4.80
C ARG A 63 6.87 -2.69 6.28
N TRP A 64 6.01 -3.46 6.92
CA TRP A 64 5.66 -3.25 8.33
C TRP A 64 6.84 -3.51 9.30
N THR A 65 7.84 -4.30 8.90
CA THR A 65 9.12 -4.46 9.63
C THR A 65 10.25 -3.54 9.14
N GLU A 66 9.94 -2.54 8.33
CA GLU A 66 10.95 -1.62 7.77
C GLU A 66 12.03 -2.28 6.90
N GLN A 67 11.78 -3.49 6.39
CA GLN A 67 12.62 -4.17 5.41
C GLN A 67 12.28 -3.65 4.02
N TRP A 68 12.61 -2.37 3.79
CA TRP A 68 12.14 -1.61 2.63
C TRP A 68 12.61 -2.20 1.30
N ASN A 69 13.86 -2.63 1.22
CA ASN A 69 14.45 -3.16 -0.01
C ASN A 69 13.80 -4.50 -0.42
N GLU A 70 13.58 -5.38 0.55
CA GLU A 70 12.91 -6.67 0.39
C GLU A 70 11.45 -6.45 0.00
N SER A 71 10.78 -5.48 0.63
CA SER A 71 9.43 -5.06 0.25
C SER A 71 9.37 -4.59 -1.21
N LEU A 72 10.25 -3.66 -1.61
CA LEU A 72 10.28 -3.10 -2.97
C LEU A 72 10.54 -4.18 -4.04
N LYS A 73 11.48 -5.11 -3.79
CA LYS A 73 11.75 -6.23 -4.71
C LYS A 73 10.51 -7.09 -4.94
N LEU A 74 9.79 -7.45 -3.87
CA LEU A 74 8.57 -8.25 -3.99
C LEU A 74 7.41 -7.48 -4.62
N LYS A 75 7.34 -6.16 -4.43
CA LYS A 75 6.38 -5.31 -5.14
C LYS A 75 6.64 -5.31 -6.64
N ASP A 76 7.91 -5.27 -7.05
CA ASP A 76 8.28 -5.34 -8.47
C ASP A 76 7.90 -6.69 -9.10
N GLU A 77 8.12 -7.79 -8.38
CA GLU A 77 7.64 -9.11 -8.80
C GLU A 77 6.10 -9.14 -8.93
N ALA A 78 5.39 -8.63 -7.92
CA ALA A 78 3.92 -8.58 -7.95
C ALA A 78 3.38 -7.70 -9.10
N ILE A 79 3.99 -6.55 -9.36
CA ILE A 79 3.62 -5.66 -10.47
C ILE A 79 3.81 -6.36 -11.81
N ALA A 80 4.93 -7.07 -12.00
CA ALA A 80 5.21 -7.82 -13.21
C ALA A 80 4.17 -8.94 -13.43
N ILE A 81 3.86 -9.71 -12.38
CA ILE A 81 2.82 -10.75 -12.42
C ILE A 81 1.46 -10.14 -12.79
N TRP A 82 1.05 -9.05 -12.14
CA TRP A 82 -0.26 -8.45 -12.40
C TRP A 82 -0.36 -7.80 -13.78
N ALA A 83 0.74 -7.26 -14.31
CA ALA A 83 0.80 -6.76 -15.67
C ALA A 83 0.63 -7.89 -16.69
N GLU A 84 1.34 -9.00 -16.51
CA GLU A 84 1.24 -10.15 -17.44
C GLU A 84 -0.15 -10.78 -17.44
N LEU A 85 -0.81 -10.82 -16.29
CA LEU A 85 -2.17 -11.35 -16.14
C LEU A 85 -3.28 -10.36 -16.53
N GLY A 86 -2.94 -9.13 -16.95
CA GLY A 86 -3.92 -8.09 -17.25
C GLY A 86 -4.78 -7.65 -16.06
N ARG A 87 -4.30 -7.85 -14.82
CA ARG A 87 -5.05 -7.59 -13.58
C ARG A 87 -4.78 -6.15 -13.09
N GLU A 88 -5.27 -5.17 -13.85
CA GLU A 88 -4.93 -3.75 -13.65
C GLU A 88 -5.34 -3.18 -12.28
N ARG A 89 -6.44 -3.65 -11.68
CA ARG A 89 -6.83 -3.28 -10.31
C ARG A 89 -5.79 -3.71 -9.27
N ALA A 90 -5.36 -4.98 -9.33
CA ALA A 90 -4.34 -5.51 -8.43
C ALA A 90 -3.00 -4.80 -8.65
N ARG A 91 -2.61 -4.60 -9.92
CA ARG A 91 -1.41 -3.86 -10.30
C ARG A 91 -1.39 -2.44 -9.74
N THR A 92 -2.50 -1.71 -9.87
CA THR A 92 -2.65 -0.32 -9.41
C THR A 92 -2.47 -0.22 -7.91
N LEU A 93 -3.08 -1.14 -7.14
CA LEU A 93 -2.90 -1.18 -5.70
C LEU A 93 -1.41 -1.39 -5.31
N VAL A 94 -0.70 -2.32 -5.97
CA VAL A 94 0.73 -2.54 -5.68
C VAL A 94 1.58 -1.33 -6.06
N LEU A 95 1.25 -0.65 -7.16
CA LEU A 95 1.95 0.57 -7.58
C LEU A 95 1.81 1.70 -6.54
N LEU A 96 0.62 1.87 -5.97
CA LEU A 96 0.39 2.81 -4.86
C LEU A 96 1.18 2.41 -3.61
N GLN A 97 1.17 1.12 -3.25
CA GLN A 97 1.95 0.61 -2.11
C GLN A 97 3.46 0.80 -2.34
N LYS A 98 3.91 0.67 -3.59
CA LYS A 98 5.31 0.91 -3.97
C LYS A 98 5.67 2.37 -3.78
N ALA A 99 4.84 3.32 -4.23
CA ALA A 99 5.08 4.75 -4.04
C ALA A 99 5.26 5.09 -2.55
N LEU A 100 4.36 4.60 -1.69
CA LEU A 100 4.47 4.76 -0.24
C LEU A 100 5.77 4.18 0.32
N THR A 101 6.14 2.96 -0.10
CA THR A 101 7.35 2.27 0.36
C THR A 101 8.63 2.99 -0.12
N GLN A 102 8.63 3.54 -1.34
CA GLN A 102 9.74 4.33 -1.87
C GLN A 102 10.00 5.56 -1.00
N HIS A 103 8.94 6.26 -0.57
CA HIS A 103 9.06 7.41 0.33
C HIS A 103 9.67 6.99 1.67
N PHE A 104 9.15 5.92 2.29
CA PHE A 104 9.67 5.42 3.56
C PHE A 104 11.12 4.92 3.47
N ALA A 105 11.54 4.42 2.30
CA ALA A 105 12.92 4.05 2.02
C ALA A 105 13.85 5.25 1.75
N GLY A 106 13.31 6.49 1.69
CA GLY A 106 14.06 7.72 1.43
C GLY A 106 14.07 8.18 -0.03
N ASP A 107 13.50 7.43 -0.96
CA ASP A 107 13.39 7.80 -2.38
C ASP A 107 12.12 8.63 -2.64
N LYS A 108 12.13 9.86 -2.10
CA LYS A 108 10.99 10.78 -2.14
C LYS A 108 10.61 11.21 -3.56
N GLU A 109 11.61 11.50 -4.39
CA GLU A 109 11.42 11.93 -5.78
C GLU A 109 10.67 10.87 -6.59
N ALA A 110 11.09 9.61 -6.52
CA ALA A 110 10.41 8.55 -7.25
C ALA A 110 9.01 8.26 -6.67
N ALA A 111 8.84 8.41 -5.35
CA ALA A 111 7.53 8.27 -4.71
C ALA A 111 6.53 9.30 -5.22
N TYR A 112 6.87 10.59 -5.20
CA TYR A 112 5.98 11.66 -5.66
C TYR A 112 5.70 11.59 -7.16
N THR A 113 6.74 11.35 -7.97
CA THR A 113 6.57 11.10 -9.41
C THR A 113 5.56 9.97 -9.67
N ARG A 114 5.61 8.90 -8.87
CA ARG A 114 4.69 7.78 -8.99
C ARG A 114 3.28 8.13 -8.52
N PHE A 115 3.15 8.86 -7.41
CA PHE A 115 1.84 9.32 -6.95
C PHE A 115 1.16 10.22 -7.97
N ASP A 116 1.87 11.16 -8.58
CA ASP A 116 1.31 12.08 -9.57
C ASP A 116 0.83 11.34 -10.83
N LEU A 117 1.64 10.39 -11.32
CA LEU A 117 1.24 9.53 -12.44
C LEU A 117 -0.01 8.69 -12.09
N LEU A 118 -0.05 8.11 -10.89
CA LEU A 118 -1.17 7.27 -10.45
C LEU A 118 -2.43 8.10 -10.24
N LEU A 119 -2.36 9.25 -9.56
CA LEU A 119 -3.50 10.14 -9.37
C LEU A 119 -4.06 10.63 -10.70
N SER A 120 -3.19 11.03 -11.64
CA SER A 120 -3.61 11.38 -13.00
C SER A 120 -4.36 10.23 -13.67
N ARG A 121 -3.80 9.00 -13.63
CA ARG A 121 -4.47 7.82 -14.20
C ARG A 121 -5.81 7.52 -13.52
N LEU A 122 -5.84 7.52 -12.20
CA LEU A 122 -7.02 7.18 -11.40
C LEU A 122 -8.18 8.15 -11.65
N ASN A 123 -7.90 9.43 -11.90
CA ASN A 123 -8.92 10.42 -12.23
C ASN A 123 -9.58 10.18 -13.59
N HIS A 124 -8.88 9.56 -14.54
CA HIS A 124 -9.36 9.38 -15.91
C HIS A 124 -9.85 7.96 -16.24
N VAL A 125 -9.60 6.99 -15.35
CA VAL A 125 -9.96 5.58 -15.57
C VAL A 125 -10.98 5.14 -14.52
N GLU A 126 -12.27 5.15 -14.90
CA GLU A 126 -13.42 4.88 -14.02
C GLU A 126 -13.27 3.58 -13.22
N GLU A 127 -12.86 2.49 -13.86
CA GLU A 127 -12.70 1.17 -13.23
C GLU A 127 -11.65 1.11 -12.12
N LEU A 128 -10.77 2.13 -12.03
CA LEU A 128 -9.72 2.27 -11.03
C LEU A 128 -10.02 3.36 -9.98
N GLN A 129 -11.05 4.19 -10.17
CA GLN A 129 -11.36 5.31 -9.24
C GLN A 129 -11.56 4.85 -7.79
N ASN A 130 -11.91 3.59 -7.56
CA ASN A 130 -11.97 2.95 -6.24
C ASN A 130 -10.66 2.99 -5.45
N TYR A 131 -9.53 3.34 -6.07
CA TYR A 131 -8.24 3.51 -5.41
C TYR A 131 -7.84 4.97 -5.15
N LEU A 132 -8.65 5.96 -5.56
CA LEU A 132 -8.35 7.39 -5.36
C LEU A 132 -8.17 7.76 -3.89
N ASP A 133 -9.01 7.22 -3.00
CA ASP A 133 -8.92 7.52 -1.57
C ASP A 133 -7.63 6.98 -0.95
N PHE A 134 -7.16 5.80 -1.39
CA PHE A 134 -5.85 5.29 -0.99
C PHE A 134 -4.70 6.15 -1.53
N ALA A 135 -4.80 6.63 -2.77
CA ALA A 135 -3.77 7.47 -3.36
C ALA A 135 -3.62 8.80 -2.61
N HIS A 136 -4.73 9.47 -2.30
CA HIS A 136 -4.72 10.69 -1.50
C HIS A 136 -4.25 10.43 -0.07
N ASP A 137 -4.81 9.45 0.63
CA ASP A 137 -4.40 9.12 2.01
C ASP A 137 -2.89 8.80 2.11
N TRP A 138 -2.38 7.94 1.23
CA TRP A 138 -0.97 7.55 1.29
C TRP A 138 -0.02 8.69 0.87
N ARG A 139 -0.42 9.53 -0.09
CA ARG A 139 0.36 10.74 -0.43
C ARG A 139 0.33 11.76 0.72
N ALA A 140 -0.81 11.93 1.40
CA ALA A 140 -0.94 12.80 2.57
C ALA A 140 0.02 12.40 3.69
N ARG A 141 0.15 11.10 3.98
CA ARG A 141 1.11 10.59 4.97
C ARG A 141 2.55 10.95 4.61
N CYS A 142 2.93 10.79 3.34
CA CYS A 142 4.26 11.20 2.86
C CYS A 142 4.48 12.72 3.02
N LEU A 143 3.50 13.53 2.62
CA LEU A 143 3.53 14.99 2.76
C LEU A 143 3.67 15.42 4.22
N ALA A 144 2.93 14.80 5.14
CA ALA A 144 3.00 15.09 6.56
C ALA A 144 4.38 14.77 7.16
N ARG A 145 4.99 13.65 6.77
CA ARG A 145 6.39 13.30 7.15
C ARG A 145 7.41 14.31 6.68
N ASP A 146 7.14 14.94 5.55
CA ASP A 146 7.99 15.97 4.96
C ASP A 146 7.68 17.38 5.49
N GLY A 147 6.78 17.51 6.47
CA GLY A 147 6.38 18.80 7.05
C GLY A 147 5.45 19.63 6.16
N ARG A 148 4.95 19.07 5.06
CA ARG A 148 4.05 19.73 4.10
C ARG A 148 2.59 19.59 4.54
N PHE A 149 2.28 20.09 5.75
CA PHE A 149 1.03 19.80 6.43
C PHE A 149 -0.22 20.34 5.72
N GLU A 150 -0.17 21.51 5.09
CA GLU A 150 -1.31 22.06 4.34
C GLU A 150 -1.67 21.19 3.12
N GLU A 151 -0.66 20.72 2.40
CA GLU A 151 -0.87 19.82 1.26
C GLU A 151 -1.35 18.43 1.73
N ALA A 152 -0.78 17.93 2.84
CA ALA A 152 -1.22 16.70 3.46
C ALA A 152 -2.70 16.77 3.88
N LYS A 153 -3.12 17.91 4.45
CA LYS A 153 -4.49 18.15 4.86
C LYS A 153 -5.44 18.13 3.66
N ALA A 154 -5.10 18.84 2.58
CA ALA A 154 -5.91 18.84 1.37
C ALA A 154 -6.12 17.44 0.79
N ASP A 155 -5.07 16.62 0.75
CA ASP A 155 -5.19 15.22 0.33
C ASP A 155 -6.04 14.38 1.28
N MET A 156 -5.85 14.54 2.59
CA MET A 156 -6.60 13.79 3.59
C MET A 156 -8.11 14.13 3.55
N GLU A 157 -8.46 15.38 3.27
CA GLU A 157 -9.84 15.84 3.06
C GLU A 157 -10.47 15.20 1.82
N GLU A 158 -9.75 15.13 0.69
CA GLU A 158 -10.26 14.47 -0.52
C GLU A 158 -10.43 12.95 -0.29
N ALA A 159 -9.49 12.30 0.40
CA ALA A 159 -9.63 10.90 0.80
C ALA A 159 -10.87 10.69 1.69
N LEU A 160 -11.11 11.57 2.67
CA LEU A 160 -12.28 11.51 3.56
C LEU A 160 -13.59 11.63 2.78
N LYS A 161 -13.67 12.61 1.88
CA LYS A 161 -14.84 12.85 1.03
C LYS A 161 -15.21 11.61 0.22
N LEU A 162 -14.22 10.97 -0.43
CA LEU A 162 -14.43 9.74 -1.21
C LEU A 162 -14.89 8.57 -0.32
N ARG A 163 -14.33 8.44 0.89
CA ARG A 163 -14.70 7.39 1.85
C ARG A 163 -16.11 7.56 2.39
N ILE A 164 -16.54 8.80 2.67
CA ILE A 164 -17.91 9.14 3.07
C ILE A 164 -18.90 8.77 1.96
N GLN A 165 -18.62 9.13 0.71
CA GLN A 165 -19.48 8.79 -0.42
C GLN A 165 -19.69 7.28 -0.58
N ARG A 166 -18.69 6.47 -0.22
CA ARG A 166 -18.73 5.00 -0.30
C ARG A 166 -19.26 4.33 0.97
N GLY A 167 -19.43 5.06 2.07
CA GLY A 167 -19.91 4.51 3.35
C GLY A 167 -18.92 3.55 4.05
N ASN A 168 -17.61 3.74 3.88
CA ASN A 168 -16.60 2.87 4.50
C ASN A 168 -16.26 3.35 5.92
N GLU A 169 -17.09 3.00 6.89
CA GLU A 169 -17.02 3.53 8.26
C GLU A 169 -15.65 3.35 8.94
N PRO A 170 -14.97 2.19 8.89
CA PRO A 170 -13.64 2.04 9.47
C PRO A 170 -12.61 3.01 8.86
N HIS A 171 -12.60 3.18 7.54
CA HIS A 171 -11.68 4.11 6.89
C HIS A 171 -12.04 5.57 7.15
N ILE A 172 -13.34 5.91 7.28
CA ILE A 172 -13.79 7.26 7.63
C ILE A 172 -13.25 7.67 9.01
N GLN A 173 -13.38 6.78 9.99
CA GLN A 173 -12.93 7.06 11.36
C GLN A 173 -11.41 7.24 11.44
N GLU A 174 -10.64 6.37 10.77
CA GLU A 174 -9.19 6.52 10.73
C GLU A 174 -8.76 7.81 10.01
N THR A 175 -9.38 8.15 8.86
CA THR A 175 -9.07 9.41 8.17
C THR A 175 -9.36 10.64 9.02
N ARG A 176 -10.49 10.66 9.75
CA ARG A 176 -10.82 11.77 10.66
C ARG A 176 -9.77 11.92 11.75
N ARG A 177 -9.37 10.82 12.40
CA ARG A 177 -8.30 10.83 13.41
C ARG A 177 -6.99 11.42 12.86
N LEU A 178 -6.62 11.04 11.64
CA LEU A 178 -5.42 11.56 10.98
C LEU A 178 -5.55 13.05 10.64
N LEU A 179 -6.71 13.50 10.17
CA LEU A 179 -6.98 14.90 9.88
C LEU A 179 -6.97 15.78 11.14
N ASP A 180 -7.50 15.28 12.26
CA ASP A 180 -7.44 15.95 13.56
C ASP A 180 -5.98 16.10 14.03
N SER A 181 -5.17 15.06 13.80
CA SER A 181 -3.73 15.07 14.11
C SER A 181 -2.99 16.13 13.28
N LEU A 182 -3.27 16.24 11.97
CA LEU A 182 -2.71 17.31 11.12
C LEU A 182 -3.10 18.71 11.59
N SER A 183 -4.32 18.88 12.08
CA SER A 183 -4.84 20.19 12.52
C SER A 183 -4.25 20.65 13.85
N THR A 184 -3.63 19.76 14.62
CA THR A 184 -3.04 20.04 15.93
C THR A 184 -1.55 20.44 15.83
N ILE A 185 -0.90 20.22 14.70
CA ILE A 185 0.55 20.43 14.48
C ILE A 185 0.90 21.91 14.14
N GLN A 186 -0.01 22.86 14.41
CA GLN A 186 0.18 24.30 14.14
C GLN A 186 1.18 24.99 15.07
#